data_AF-A0AAW1XSH1-F1
#
_entry.id   AF-A0AAW1XSH1-F1
#
_cell.length_a   1.000
_cell.length_b   1.000
_cell.length_c   1.000
_cell.angle_alpha   90.00
_cell.angle_beta   90.00
_cell.angle_gamma   90.00
#
_symmetry.space_group_name_H-M   'P 1'
#
loop_
_entity.id
_entity.type
_entity.pdbx_description
1 polymer ?
#
loop_
_entity_poly.entity_id
_entity_poly.type
_entity_poly.pdbx_seq_one_letter_code
_entity_poly.pdbx_strand_id
1 'polypeptide(L)'
;MQLGVDTVPVLIGPVSYLLLSKPARGIEQLFSPLSLIGSILPVYKEVVAELKAAGATWIQFDEPTLVLDLDANQLQAFTQAYSELESSLSGLNVLIETYFADVTAEAYRTLTSLKGVTGCGFDLVLEGIVGKDKIVVSTSCSLLHTAVDLVNETKLDKEIKSWLAFAAQKVDEVYALADALSGHNDEAFFSANAAAQAARRSSPMVTNEAVQKAAAALDGSEHRRGTDVGSRLNAQQKKLNLPILPTTTIGSFPQTMDLRRVRREYKDKKISLKDYVYTIKEEINKVVKLQEELDIDVLVHGESERNDMDEYFGEQLSGFAFMANGWVQSYGSRCVKPPIIYGVTIMNWSFVRNDQPRFETCYQIALAIKDEVQDLEKAGITVIQIDEPALREGLPLRKAEQAFYLDWAVHSFRITNCTVQDTTQIHTHMCYSNFNDIIHSIIDMDVDVITIENSKSDEKLLSVLPEGVQFGSGIGPGVYDVHSPRIPSDKELRDKIKNIVMVLENNNVWVNPDCGLKTRKYSEVQPALSNMVAAAKYNRKMLGK
;
A
#
# COMPACT_ATOMS: atom_id res chain seq x y z
N MET A 1 -6.13 7.44 40.43
CA MET A 1 -6.01 6.29 39.50
C MET A 1 -6.14 4.97 40.26
N GLN A 2 -6.93 4.02 39.77
CA GLN A 2 -7.31 2.79 40.50
C GLN A 2 -6.26 1.67 40.46
N LEU A 3 -5.36 1.67 39.46
CA LEU A 3 -4.35 0.60 39.25
C LEU A 3 -2.92 1.01 39.67
N GLY A 4 -2.72 2.23 40.17
CA GLY A 4 -1.41 2.72 40.62
C GLY A 4 -0.38 3.02 39.52
N VAL A 5 -0.82 3.16 38.26
CA VAL A 5 0.01 3.55 37.12
C VAL A 5 -0.47 4.89 36.60
N ASP A 6 0.37 5.92 36.71
CA ASP A 6 0.10 7.23 36.13
C ASP A 6 0.38 7.20 34.62
N THR A 7 -0.51 7.79 33.83
CA THR A 7 -0.44 7.78 32.36
C THR A 7 -0.47 9.18 31.77
N VAL A 8 -0.04 9.28 30.52
CA VAL A 8 -0.12 10.49 29.69
C VAL A 8 -1.32 10.31 28.74
N PRO A 9 -2.41 11.08 28.88
CA PRO A 9 -3.49 11.06 27.90
C PRO A 9 -3.01 11.53 26.53
N VAL A 10 -3.38 10.78 25.48
CA VAL A 10 -3.04 11.07 24.08
C VAL A 10 -4.30 11.50 23.34
N LEU A 11 -4.27 12.65 22.68
CA LEU A 11 -5.36 13.16 21.84
C LEU A 11 -4.82 13.51 20.46
N ILE A 12 -5.59 13.23 19.40
CA ILE A 12 -5.33 13.88 18.12
C ILE A 12 -5.55 15.37 18.31
N GLY A 13 -4.55 16.15 17.91
CA GLY A 13 -4.55 17.60 18.05
C GLY A 13 -5.63 18.24 17.19
N PRO A 14 -6.17 19.40 17.62
CA PRO A 14 -7.36 19.99 17.03
C PRO A 14 -7.16 20.37 15.55
N VAL A 15 -5.94 20.76 15.15
CA VAL A 15 -5.67 21.20 13.78
C VAL A 15 -5.47 20.00 12.87
N SER A 16 -4.68 19.00 13.29
CA SER A 16 -4.56 17.73 12.57
C SER A 16 -5.90 17.04 12.41
N TYR A 17 -6.76 17.04 13.43
CA TYR A 17 -8.12 16.48 13.33
C TYR A 17 -8.90 17.06 12.14
N LEU A 18 -8.88 18.39 11.99
CA LEU A 18 -9.59 19.07 10.90
C LEU A 18 -8.90 18.90 9.54
N LEU A 19 -7.57 18.91 9.50
CA LEU A 19 -6.80 18.68 8.27
C LEU A 19 -6.99 17.25 7.73
N LEU A 20 -7.26 16.27 8.61
CA LEU A 20 -7.56 14.89 8.25
C LEU A 20 -9.06 14.66 7.96
N SER A 21 -9.93 15.62 8.29
CA SER A 21 -11.37 15.54 7.98
C SER A 21 -11.68 15.83 6.51
N LYS A 22 -12.85 15.39 6.06
CA LYS A 22 -13.43 15.75 4.76
C LYS A 22 -14.83 16.34 4.94
N PRO A 23 -15.25 17.30 4.10
CA PRO A 23 -16.63 17.74 4.06
C PRO A 23 -17.61 16.59 3.84
N ALA A 24 -18.75 16.63 4.53
CA ALA A 24 -19.83 15.68 4.27
C ALA A 24 -20.44 15.90 2.88
N ARG A 25 -21.16 14.89 2.37
CA ARG A 25 -21.83 14.97 1.06
C ARG A 25 -22.82 16.14 1.04
N GLY A 26 -22.75 16.96 0.00
CA GLY A 26 -23.65 18.11 -0.21
C GLY A 26 -23.13 19.43 0.36
N ILE A 27 -21.95 19.44 0.98
CA ILE A 27 -21.25 20.67 1.37
C ILE A 27 -20.55 21.28 0.15
N GLU A 28 -20.54 22.61 0.07
CA GLU A 28 -19.90 23.36 -1.02
C GLU A 28 -18.40 23.05 -1.16
N GLN A 29 -17.89 23.02 -2.40
CA GLN A 29 -16.50 22.69 -2.69
C GLN A 29 -15.47 23.68 -2.09
N LEU A 30 -15.88 24.92 -1.79
CA LEU A 30 -15.01 25.95 -1.23
C LEU A 30 -14.93 25.91 0.30
N PHE A 31 -15.71 25.05 0.97
CA PHE A 31 -15.67 24.91 2.41
C PHE A 31 -14.37 24.25 2.87
N SER A 32 -13.66 24.91 3.79
CA SER A 32 -12.47 24.37 4.45
C SER A 32 -12.84 23.87 5.86
N PRO A 33 -12.59 22.59 6.19
CA PRO A 33 -12.78 22.07 7.56
C PRO A 33 -12.05 22.90 8.63
N LEU A 34 -10.89 23.50 8.31
CA LEU A 34 -10.15 24.35 9.22
C LEU A 34 -10.96 25.55 9.75
N SER A 35 -11.97 26.02 9.01
CA SER A 35 -12.84 27.12 9.48
C SER A 35 -13.63 26.77 10.76
N LEU A 36 -13.75 25.48 11.09
CA LEU A 36 -14.42 24.98 12.29
C LEU A 36 -13.52 24.95 13.53
N ILE A 37 -12.26 25.42 13.44
CA ILE A 37 -11.33 25.38 14.57
C ILE A 37 -11.91 26.05 15.82
N GLY A 38 -12.52 27.23 15.68
CA GLY A 38 -13.16 27.96 16.78
C GLY A 38 -14.36 27.22 17.40
N SER A 39 -14.99 26.32 16.66
CA SER A 39 -16.11 25.50 17.16
C SER A 39 -15.66 24.28 17.95
N ILE A 40 -14.48 23.72 17.67
CA ILE A 40 -14.01 22.50 18.35
C ILE A 40 -13.13 22.81 19.56
N LEU A 41 -12.41 23.93 19.58
CA LEU A 41 -11.51 24.29 20.68
C LEU A 41 -12.19 24.34 22.06
N PRO A 42 -13.45 24.82 22.22
CA PRO A 42 -14.14 24.74 23.50
C PRO A 42 -14.23 23.31 24.06
N VAL A 43 -14.47 22.31 23.19
CA VAL A 43 -14.54 20.90 23.59
C VAL A 43 -13.17 20.42 24.07
N TYR A 44 -12.09 20.78 23.38
CA TYR A 44 -10.72 20.47 23.84
C TYR A 44 -10.43 21.08 25.22
N LYS A 45 -10.89 22.32 25.48
CA LYS A 45 -10.73 22.97 26.80
C LYS A 45 -11.45 22.22 27.89
N GLU A 46 -12.67 21.72 27.63
CA GLU A 46 -13.44 20.91 28.58
C GLU A 46 -12.71 19.60 28.89
N VAL A 47 -12.27 18.86 27.86
CA VAL A 47 -11.50 17.61 28.04
C VAL A 47 -10.23 17.86 28.86
N VAL A 48 -9.47 18.91 28.56
CA VAL A 48 -8.25 19.26 29.32
C VAL A 48 -8.57 19.56 30.78
N ALA A 49 -9.67 20.28 31.06
CA ALA A 49 -10.08 20.57 32.43
C ALA A 49 -10.44 19.29 33.20
N GLU A 50 -11.16 18.36 32.57
CA GLU A 50 -11.49 17.06 33.16
C GLU A 50 -10.24 16.21 33.43
N LEU A 51 -9.30 16.15 32.48
CA LEU A 51 -8.03 15.42 32.65
C LEU A 51 -7.20 15.98 33.81
N LYS A 52 -7.12 17.31 33.95
CA LYS A 52 -6.47 17.94 35.11
C LYS A 52 -7.17 17.60 36.41
N ALA A 53 -8.49 17.67 36.44
CA ALA A 53 -9.28 17.30 37.62
C ALA A 53 -9.10 15.82 38.00
N ALA A 54 -8.85 14.95 37.01
CA ALA A 54 -8.52 13.54 37.23
C ALA A 54 -7.08 13.29 37.70
N GLY A 55 -6.24 14.34 37.76
CA GLY A 55 -4.86 14.31 38.24
C GLY A 55 -3.79 14.19 37.15
N ALA A 56 -4.13 14.35 35.87
CA ALA A 56 -3.14 14.35 34.80
C ALA A 56 -2.18 15.55 34.96
N THR A 57 -0.88 15.29 34.87
CA THR A 57 0.20 16.31 34.92
C THR A 57 0.90 16.50 33.58
N TRP A 58 0.70 15.54 32.68
CA TRP A 58 1.15 15.57 31.29
C TRP A 58 -0.04 15.34 30.37
N ILE A 59 0.04 15.89 29.16
CA ILE A 59 -0.86 15.58 28.05
C ILE A 59 -0.05 15.54 26.75
N GLN A 60 -0.43 14.64 25.84
CA GLN A 60 0.13 14.56 24.50
C GLN A 60 -0.92 14.93 23.46
N PHE A 61 -0.58 15.85 22.57
CA PHE A 61 -1.31 16.07 21.33
C PHE A 61 -0.53 15.54 20.13
N ASP A 62 -1.15 14.65 19.39
CA ASP A 62 -0.64 14.16 18.12
C ASP A 62 -1.02 15.16 17.03
N GLU A 63 -0.03 15.89 16.50
CA GLU A 63 -0.20 16.79 15.37
C GLU A 63 0.60 16.28 14.14
N PRO A 64 0.30 15.07 13.63
CA PRO A 64 1.10 14.45 12.58
C PRO A 64 1.07 15.23 11.27
N THR A 65 0.06 16.07 11.02
CA THR A 65 0.01 16.83 9.76
C THR A 65 1.10 17.90 9.66
N LEU A 66 1.80 18.24 10.74
CA LEU A 66 2.98 19.12 10.73
C LEU A 66 4.15 18.55 9.90
N VAL A 67 4.15 17.24 9.61
CA VAL A 67 5.13 16.59 8.73
C VAL A 67 4.73 16.66 7.25
N LEU A 68 3.59 17.25 6.90
CA LEU A 68 3.16 17.47 5.51
C LEU A 68 3.69 18.81 4.98
N ASP A 69 3.56 19.01 3.66
CA ASP A 69 3.83 20.30 3.01
C ASP A 69 2.64 21.25 3.22
N LEU A 70 2.64 21.95 4.34
CA LEU A 70 1.58 22.88 4.74
C LEU A 70 1.84 24.30 4.23
N ASP A 71 0.78 25.00 3.84
CA ASP A 71 0.85 26.43 3.52
C ASP A 71 0.87 27.33 4.77
N ALA A 72 1.14 28.62 4.57
CA ALA A 72 1.22 29.61 5.65
C ALA A 72 -0.08 29.75 6.46
N ASN A 73 -1.24 29.61 5.82
CA ASN A 73 -2.54 29.69 6.51
C ASN A 73 -2.78 28.47 7.40
N GLN A 74 -2.40 27.28 6.92
CA GLN A 74 -2.47 26.04 7.69
C GLN A 74 -1.54 26.10 8.90
N LEU A 75 -0.28 26.53 8.74
CA LEU A 75 0.66 26.71 9.85
C LEU A 75 0.19 27.77 10.86
N GLN A 76 -0.41 28.86 10.39
CA GLN A 76 -0.98 29.89 11.26
C GLN A 76 -2.13 29.34 12.12
N ALA A 77 -2.90 28.38 11.62
CA ALA A 77 -3.98 27.74 12.37
C ALA A 77 -3.48 27.03 13.65
N PHE A 78 -2.30 26.38 13.58
CA PHE A 78 -1.64 25.83 14.78
C PHE A 78 -1.30 26.93 15.79
N THR A 79 -0.67 28.00 15.34
CA THR A 79 -0.32 29.12 16.23
C THR A 79 -1.56 29.69 16.92
N GLN A 80 -2.65 29.90 16.18
CA GLN A 80 -3.89 30.43 16.74
C GLN A 80 -4.54 29.45 17.73
N ALA A 81 -4.64 28.18 17.37
CA ALA A 81 -5.25 27.16 18.21
C ALA A 81 -4.53 27.02 19.55
N TYR A 82 -3.19 26.89 19.54
CA TYR A 82 -2.44 26.71 20.78
C TYR A 82 -2.33 27.99 21.62
N SER A 83 -2.33 29.18 21.00
CA SER A 83 -2.51 30.43 21.75
C SER A 83 -3.87 30.50 22.46
N GLU A 84 -4.94 30.01 21.83
CA GLU A 84 -6.25 29.97 22.47
C GLU A 84 -6.35 28.92 23.59
N LEU A 85 -5.60 27.81 23.48
CA LEU A 85 -5.54 26.76 24.50
C LEU A 85 -4.58 27.05 25.66
N GLU A 86 -3.67 28.02 25.53
CA GLU A 86 -2.58 28.30 26.48
C GLU A 86 -3.07 28.37 27.94
N SER A 87 -4.14 29.13 28.20
CA SER A 87 -4.67 29.30 29.56
C SER A 87 -5.24 28.00 30.13
N SER A 88 -5.91 27.19 29.29
CA SER A 88 -6.43 25.88 29.68
C SER A 88 -5.31 24.87 29.91
N LEU A 89 -4.18 25.00 29.22
CA LEU A 89 -3.01 24.14 29.35
C LEU A 89 -2.10 24.51 30.53
N SER A 90 -2.32 25.67 31.15
CA SER A 90 -1.53 26.10 32.31
C SER A 90 -1.55 25.06 33.44
N GLY A 91 -0.36 24.74 33.96
CA GLY A 91 -0.13 23.72 34.99
C GLY A 91 0.00 22.29 34.47
N LEU A 92 -0.02 22.07 33.16
CA LEU A 92 0.32 20.80 32.52
C LEU A 92 1.66 20.91 31.79
N ASN A 93 2.37 19.79 31.71
CA ASN A 93 3.37 19.60 30.67
C ASN A 93 2.66 19.09 29.41
N VAL A 94 2.80 19.83 28.31
CA VAL A 94 2.19 19.53 27.02
C VAL A 94 3.27 19.06 26.05
N LEU A 95 3.08 17.86 25.52
CA LEU A 95 3.90 17.27 24.47
C LEU A 95 3.14 17.37 23.13
N ILE A 96 3.81 17.86 22.10
CA ILE A 96 3.33 17.72 20.72
C ILE A 96 4.15 16.64 20.03
N GLU A 97 3.49 15.60 19.54
CA GLU A 97 4.13 14.51 18.78
C GLU A 97 3.98 14.69 17.28
N THR A 98 5.07 14.45 16.55
CA THR A 98 5.12 14.37 15.09
C THR A 98 5.86 13.11 14.67
N TYR A 99 5.34 12.39 13.67
CA TYR A 99 5.88 11.09 13.27
C TYR A 99 5.69 10.83 11.77
N PHE A 100 6.35 9.78 11.25
CA PHE A 100 6.39 9.31 9.85
C PHE A 100 7.29 10.07 8.88
N ALA A 101 7.60 11.34 9.15
CA ALA A 101 8.56 12.12 8.38
C ALA A 101 9.20 13.20 9.25
N ASP A 102 10.22 13.86 8.70
CA ASP A 102 10.82 15.06 9.29
C ASP A 102 9.80 16.20 9.41
N VAL A 103 10.16 17.31 10.05
CA VAL A 103 9.40 18.56 10.05
C VAL A 103 10.13 19.61 9.20
N THR A 104 9.41 20.35 8.35
CA THR A 104 10.05 21.40 7.53
C THR A 104 10.60 22.52 8.42
N ALA A 105 11.52 23.32 7.90
CA ALA A 105 12.04 24.47 8.65
C ALA A 105 10.94 25.46 9.10
N GLU A 106 9.88 25.64 8.31
CA GLU A 106 8.74 26.49 8.66
C GLU A 106 7.85 25.85 9.72
N ALA A 107 7.49 24.58 9.54
CA ALA A 107 6.72 23.81 10.51
C ALA A 107 7.46 23.70 11.85
N TYR A 108 8.78 23.49 11.83
CA TYR A 108 9.62 23.49 13.02
C TYR A 108 9.55 24.82 13.77
N ARG A 109 9.67 25.97 13.07
CA ARG A 109 9.54 27.29 13.70
C ARG A 109 8.17 27.48 14.35
N THR A 110 7.10 27.07 13.67
CA THR A 110 5.74 27.10 14.22
C THR A 110 5.63 26.22 15.47
N LEU A 111 6.04 24.96 15.37
CA LEU A 111 5.99 23.96 16.43
C LEU A 111 6.72 24.43 17.69
N THR A 112 7.95 24.92 17.57
CA THR A 112 8.76 25.35 18.72
C THR A 112 8.32 26.69 19.32
N SER A 113 7.38 27.41 18.68
CA SER A 113 6.81 28.66 19.18
C SER A 113 5.37 28.54 19.68
N LEU A 114 4.77 27.33 19.64
CA LEU A 114 3.41 27.10 20.12
C LEU A 114 3.30 27.40 21.63
N LYS A 115 2.24 28.12 22.00
CA LYS A 115 1.98 28.51 23.38
C LYS A 115 1.49 27.34 24.21
N GLY A 116 1.94 27.29 25.47
CA GLY A 116 1.62 26.20 26.41
C GLY A 116 2.31 24.87 26.11
N VAL A 117 3.06 24.73 25.00
CA VAL A 117 3.82 23.53 24.66
C VAL A 117 5.15 23.51 25.41
N THR A 118 5.45 22.38 26.05
CA THR A 118 6.65 22.20 26.89
C THR A 118 7.61 21.14 26.38
N GLY A 119 7.16 20.26 25.48
CA GLY A 119 7.99 19.24 24.83
C GLY A 119 7.53 19.02 23.39
N CYS A 120 8.46 18.64 22.53
CA CYS A 120 8.18 18.21 21.16
C CYS A 120 8.79 16.82 20.97
N GLY A 121 7.98 15.88 20.50
CA GLY A 121 8.45 14.58 20.04
C GLY A 121 8.86 14.68 18.57
N PHE A 122 10.08 14.26 18.29
CA PHE A 122 10.60 14.17 16.95
C PHE A 122 10.98 12.73 16.66
N ASP A 123 10.68 12.29 15.45
CA ASP A 123 11.44 11.20 14.83
C ASP A 123 12.84 11.78 14.58
N LEU A 124 13.85 11.52 15.45
CA LEU A 124 15.32 11.54 15.23
C LEU A 124 16.19 11.93 16.47
N VAL A 125 17.49 11.60 16.34
CA VAL A 125 18.61 11.69 17.30
C VAL A 125 19.06 13.14 17.58
N LEU A 126 18.94 13.63 18.83
CA LEU A 126 19.17 15.05 19.18
C LEU A 126 20.11 15.32 20.37
N GLU A 127 20.99 14.38 20.76
CA GLU A 127 21.82 14.54 21.98
C GLU A 127 22.72 15.80 21.94
N GLY A 128 23.13 16.28 20.76
CA GLY A 128 24.04 17.43 20.64
C GLY A 128 23.41 18.81 20.85
N ILE A 129 22.07 18.93 20.98
CA ILE A 129 21.37 20.23 20.95
C ILE A 129 20.72 20.58 22.30
N VAL A 130 20.33 19.58 23.10
CA VAL A 130 19.65 19.79 24.39
C VAL A 130 20.37 19.05 25.53
N GLY A 131 20.32 19.61 26.74
CA GLY A 131 20.90 18.97 27.93
C GLY A 131 20.21 17.65 28.26
N LYS A 132 20.95 16.70 28.88
CA LYS A 132 20.49 15.33 29.18
C LYS A 132 19.18 15.27 29.98
N ASP A 133 18.92 16.25 30.82
CA ASP A 133 17.72 16.39 31.65
C ASP A 133 16.45 16.78 30.88
N LYS A 134 16.60 17.18 29.61
CA LYS A 134 15.50 17.56 28.71
C LYS A 134 15.29 16.56 27.57
N ILE A 135 15.94 15.40 27.66
CA ILE A 135 15.84 14.33 26.68
C ILE A 135 14.97 13.22 27.26
N VAL A 136 13.98 12.80 26.50
CA VAL A 136 13.16 11.62 26.79
C VAL A 136 13.38 10.65 25.63
N VAL A 137 13.77 9.41 25.93
CA VAL A 137 13.79 8.35 24.93
C VAL A 137 12.34 7.91 24.69
N SER A 138 11.94 7.87 23.43
CA SER A 138 10.59 7.50 23.00
C SER A 138 10.64 6.55 21.81
N THR A 139 9.47 6.04 21.40
CA THR A 139 9.30 5.34 20.13
C THR A 139 9.13 6.36 19.00
N SER A 140 9.54 6.01 17.77
CA SER A 140 9.42 6.93 16.61
C SER A 140 7.97 7.24 16.23
N CYS A 141 7.04 6.34 16.54
CA CYS A 141 5.60 6.51 16.38
C CYS A 141 4.87 5.55 17.32
N SER A 142 3.53 5.52 17.24
CA SER A 142 2.72 4.54 17.98
C SER A 142 3.09 3.09 17.62
N LEU A 143 3.21 2.24 18.64
CA LEU A 143 3.45 0.80 18.47
C LEU A 143 2.24 0.04 17.88
N LEU A 144 1.14 0.75 17.59
CA LEU A 144 0.01 0.25 16.80
C LEU A 144 0.46 -0.35 15.45
N HIS A 145 1.52 0.20 14.87
CA HIS A 145 2.03 -0.19 13.54
C HIS A 145 3.02 -1.37 13.57
N THR A 146 3.17 -2.04 14.71
CA THR A 146 4.02 -3.23 14.84
C THR A 146 3.25 -4.39 15.47
N ALA A 147 3.79 -5.59 15.35
CA ALA A 147 3.22 -6.76 16.01
C ALA A 147 3.37 -6.67 17.54
N VAL A 148 2.54 -7.39 18.28
CA VAL A 148 2.41 -7.23 19.75
C VAL A 148 3.61 -7.77 20.51
N ASP A 149 3.92 -9.07 20.37
CA ASP A 149 4.95 -9.71 21.19
C ASP A 149 5.65 -10.86 20.44
N LEU A 150 6.96 -10.77 20.32
CA LEU A 150 7.80 -11.74 19.62
C LEU A 150 7.89 -13.08 20.36
N VAL A 151 7.55 -13.13 21.67
CA VAL A 151 7.53 -14.39 22.43
C VAL A 151 6.56 -15.40 21.80
N ASN A 152 5.49 -14.91 21.16
CA ASN A 152 4.47 -15.72 20.50
C ASN A 152 4.95 -16.35 19.18
N GLU A 153 6.14 -16.00 18.69
CA GLU A 153 6.77 -16.60 17.51
C GLU A 153 7.57 -17.83 17.90
N THR A 154 6.89 -19.00 17.92
CA THR A 154 7.49 -20.28 18.34
C THR A 154 8.13 -21.07 17.20
N LYS A 155 7.86 -20.69 15.95
CA LYS A 155 8.34 -21.39 14.73
C LYS A 155 9.40 -20.62 13.96
N LEU A 156 9.63 -19.35 14.27
CA LEU A 156 10.69 -18.57 13.62
C LEU A 156 12.06 -19.13 14.00
N ASP A 157 12.97 -19.12 13.03
CA ASP A 157 14.37 -19.45 13.25
C ASP A 157 14.95 -18.56 14.38
N LYS A 158 15.81 -19.15 15.24
CA LYS A 158 16.33 -18.47 16.43
C LYS A 158 17.24 -17.30 16.07
N GLU A 159 18.03 -17.43 15.01
CA GLU A 159 18.92 -16.39 14.55
C GLU A 159 18.10 -15.22 13.99
N ILE A 160 17.11 -15.48 13.12
CA ILE A 160 16.18 -14.44 12.63
C ILE A 160 15.45 -13.76 13.80
N LYS A 161 14.93 -14.54 14.75
CA LYS A 161 14.22 -14.02 15.93
C LYS A 161 15.09 -13.06 16.74
N SER A 162 16.41 -13.27 16.79
CA SER A 162 17.35 -12.38 17.47
C SER A 162 17.49 -11.00 16.83
N TRP A 163 17.13 -10.87 15.54
CA TRP A 163 17.21 -9.62 14.78
C TRP A 163 15.93 -8.78 14.86
N LEU A 164 14.88 -9.29 15.52
CA LEU A 164 13.55 -8.69 15.53
C LEU A 164 13.19 -8.19 16.93
N ALA A 165 12.35 -7.16 16.96
CA ALA A 165 11.71 -6.66 18.18
C ALA A 165 10.27 -6.25 17.83
N PHE A 166 9.29 -6.75 18.60
CA PHE A 166 7.88 -6.36 18.49
C PHE A 166 7.54 -5.31 19.56
N ALA A 167 6.26 -4.91 19.70
CA ALA A 167 5.84 -3.84 20.61
C ALA A 167 6.38 -4.05 22.04
N ALA A 168 6.22 -5.26 22.60
CA ALA A 168 6.69 -5.56 23.96
C ALA A 168 8.21 -5.36 24.10
N GLN A 169 8.99 -5.89 23.15
CA GLN A 169 10.44 -5.74 23.18
C GLN A 169 10.89 -4.29 22.95
N LYS A 170 10.16 -3.52 22.12
CA LYS A 170 10.46 -2.10 21.88
C LYS A 170 10.25 -1.24 23.12
N VAL A 171 9.28 -1.58 23.97
CA VAL A 171 9.12 -0.94 25.28
C VAL A 171 10.34 -1.21 26.16
N ASP A 172 10.85 -2.45 26.16
CA ASP A 172 12.09 -2.79 26.88
C ASP A 172 13.30 -2.04 26.31
N GLU A 173 13.41 -1.90 24.98
CA GLU A 173 14.48 -1.14 24.31
C GLU A 173 14.47 0.35 24.72
N VAL A 174 13.30 1.00 24.75
CA VAL A 174 13.17 2.40 25.22
C VAL A 174 13.66 2.52 26.66
N TYR A 175 13.24 1.60 27.53
CA TYR A 175 13.66 1.59 28.93
C TYR A 175 15.17 1.42 29.07
N ALA A 176 15.77 0.42 28.41
CA ALA A 176 17.20 0.16 28.47
C ALA A 176 18.03 1.36 27.98
N LEU A 177 17.58 2.03 26.91
CA LEU A 177 18.21 3.25 26.39
C LEU A 177 18.08 4.43 27.37
N ALA A 178 16.92 4.65 27.97
CA ALA A 178 16.71 5.70 28.97
C ALA A 178 17.54 5.47 30.25
N ASP A 179 17.63 4.23 30.73
CA ASP A 179 18.41 3.89 31.91
C ASP A 179 19.92 4.06 31.66
N ALA A 180 20.39 3.65 30.47
CA ALA A 180 21.76 3.89 30.04
C ALA A 180 22.13 5.38 29.99
N LEU A 181 21.23 6.25 29.48
CA LEU A 181 21.43 7.70 29.49
C LEU A 181 21.48 8.29 30.90
N SER A 182 20.79 7.66 31.85
CA SER A 182 20.83 8.02 33.27
C SER A 182 22.09 7.50 33.99
N GLY A 183 22.96 6.75 33.31
CA GLY A 183 24.22 6.22 33.85
C GLY A 183 24.15 4.77 34.33
N HIS A 184 23.00 4.09 34.21
CA HIS A 184 22.86 2.67 34.52
C HIS A 184 22.86 1.85 33.23
N ASN A 185 24.03 1.31 32.88
CA ASN A 185 24.19 0.54 31.65
C ASN A 185 23.99 -0.96 31.92
N ASP A 186 22.95 -1.57 31.36
CA ASP A 186 22.79 -3.03 31.33
C ASP A 186 23.74 -3.64 30.28
N GLU A 187 24.97 -3.95 30.71
CA GLU A 187 26.01 -4.50 29.84
C GLU A 187 25.58 -5.80 29.15
N ALA A 188 24.75 -6.63 29.80
CA ALA A 188 24.29 -7.88 29.22
C ALA A 188 23.30 -7.64 28.08
N PHE A 189 22.34 -6.72 28.27
CA PHE A 189 21.39 -6.30 27.24
C PHE A 189 22.10 -5.76 26.00
N PHE A 190 22.99 -4.78 26.17
CA PHE A 190 23.70 -4.16 25.05
C PHE A 190 24.71 -5.11 24.38
N SER A 191 25.35 -6.01 25.12
CA SER A 191 26.21 -7.04 24.53
C SER A 191 25.42 -8.04 23.68
N ALA A 192 24.25 -8.48 24.14
CA ALA A 192 23.36 -9.32 23.37
C ALA A 192 22.86 -8.63 22.09
N ASN A 193 22.46 -7.34 22.18
CA ASN A 193 22.09 -6.52 21.03
C ASN A 193 23.25 -6.41 20.01
N ALA A 194 24.46 -6.08 20.46
CA ALA A 194 25.64 -5.99 19.60
C ALA A 194 25.96 -7.32 18.90
N ALA A 195 25.87 -8.45 19.61
CA ALA A 195 26.03 -9.77 19.02
C ALA A 195 24.95 -10.07 17.96
N ALA A 196 23.69 -9.75 18.23
CA ALA A 196 22.60 -9.95 17.27
C ALA A 196 22.79 -9.12 15.99
N GLN A 197 23.18 -7.84 16.14
CA GLN A 197 23.48 -6.95 15.02
C GLN A 197 24.68 -7.45 14.19
N ALA A 198 25.74 -7.91 14.85
CA ALA A 198 26.90 -8.48 14.17
C ALA A 198 26.54 -9.76 13.41
N ALA A 199 25.79 -10.68 14.02
CA ALA A 199 25.30 -11.90 13.37
C ALA A 199 24.47 -11.59 12.13
N ARG A 200 23.54 -10.62 12.21
CA ARG A 200 22.76 -10.17 11.05
C ARG A 200 23.64 -9.68 9.91
N ARG A 201 24.60 -8.80 10.20
CA ARG A 201 25.50 -8.21 9.18
C ARG A 201 26.38 -9.24 8.49
N SER A 202 26.78 -10.31 9.18
CA SER A 202 27.65 -11.35 8.62
C SER A 202 26.88 -12.55 8.07
N SER A 203 25.56 -12.58 8.17
CA SER A 203 24.77 -13.78 7.87
C SER A 203 24.66 -14.00 6.36
N PRO A 204 24.92 -15.22 5.87
CA PRO A 204 24.71 -15.57 4.47
C PRO A 204 23.22 -15.62 4.08
N MET A 205 22.30 -15.58 5.06
CA MET A 205 20.87 -15.42 4.78
C MET A 205 20.54 -13.99 4.34
N VAL A 206 21.34 -13.00 4.77
CA VAL A 206 21.12 -11.58 4.48
C VAL A 206 21.84 -11.13 3.21
N THR A 207 23.07 -11.61 2.99
CA THR A 207 23.92 -11.15 1.88
C THR A 207 24.08 -12.25 0.83
N ASN A 208 23.63 -11.95 -0.39
CA ASN A 208 23.97 -12.70 -1.59
C ASN A 208 24.71 -11.77 -2.56
N GLU A 209 26.02 -11.97 -2.72
CA GLU A 209 26.88 -11.10 -3.53
C GLU A 209 26.47 -11.05 -5.01
N ALA A 210 25.99 -12.17 -5.57
CA ALA A 210 25.59 -12.22 -6.97
C ALA A 210 24.34 -11.34 -7.21
N VAL A 211 23.39 -11.41 -6.29
CA VAL A 211 22.14 -10.63 -6.31
C VAL A 211 22.43 -9.14 -6.12
N GLN A 212 23.27 -8.78 -5.13
CA GLN A 212 23.67 -7.39 -4.91
C GLN A 212 24.35 -6.78 -6.14
N LYS A 213 25.29 -7.53 -6.74
CA LYS A 213 25.97 -7.10 -7.96
C LYS A 213 24.99 -6.91 -9.13
N ALA A 214 24.02 -7.83 -9.28
CA ALA A 214 23.02 -7.73 -10.33
C ALA A 214 22.10 -6.51 -10.13
N ALA A 215 21.63 -6.25 -8.91
CA ALA A 215 20.80 -5.07 -8.62
C ALA A 215 21.56 -3.74 -8.77
N ALA A 216 22.81 -3.66 -8.30
CA ALA A 216 23.63 -2.46 -8.48
C ALA A 216 23.91 -2.15 -9.96
N ALA A 217 23.96 -3.16 -10.83
CA ALA A 217 24.14 -2.98 -12.27
C ALA A 217 22.90 -2.43 -12.99
N LEU A 218 21.75 -2.35 -12.33
CA LEU A 218 20.54 -1.77 -12.91
C LEU A 218 20.52 -0.24 -12.83
N ASP A 219 21.30 0.34 -11.91
CA ASP A 219 21.35 1.78 -11.70
C ASP A 219 21.80 2.54 -12.97
N GLY A 220 21.13 3.66 -13.24
CA GLY A 220 21.39 4.53 -14.40
C GLY A 220 20.95 3.97 -15.77
N SER A 221 20.23 2.86 -15.82
CA SER A 221 19.64 2.34 -17.05
C SER A 221 18.11 2.49 -17.06
N GLU A 222 17.50 2.49 -18.25
CA GLU A 222 16.07 2.75 -18.41
C GLU A 222 15.19 1.47 -18.45
N HIS A 223 15.75 0.31 -18.79
CA HIS A 223 15.03 -0.97 -18.94
C HIS A 223 13.67 -0.88 -19.67
N ARG A 224 13.56 -0.04 -20.71
CA ARG A 224 12.36 -0.04 -21.57
C ARG A 224 12.43 -1.14 -22.60
N ARG A 225 11.25 -1.56 -23.06
CA ARG A 225 11.15 -2.39 -24.25
C ARG A 225 11.58 -1.55 -25.46
N GLY A 226 12.35 -2.16 -26.36
CA GLY A 226 12.99 -1.44 -27.48
C GLY A 226 12.01 -0.91 -28.54
N THR A 227 10.84 -1.53 -28.65
CA THR A 227 9.76 -1.12 -29.57
C THR A 227 8.75 -0.24 -28.83
N ASP A 228 8.22 0.79 -29.48
CA ASP A 228 7.16 1.64 -28.90
C ASP A 228 5.84 0.88 -28.72
N VAL A 229 5.03 1.32 -27.74
CA VAL A 229 3.76 0.68 -27.39
C VAL A 229 2.80 0.54 -28.57
N GLY A 230 2.73 1.52 -29.48
CA GLY A 230 1.85 1.47 -30.65
C GLY A 230 2.21 0.33 -31.60
N SER A 231 3.51 0.16 -31.87
CA SER A 231 4.01 -0.94 -32.69
C SER A 231 3.87 -2.31 -32.01
N ARG A 232 4.00 -2.39 -30.68
CA ARG A 232 3.76 -3.62 -29.89
C ARG A 232 2.28 -4.03 -29.92
N LEU A 233 1.38 -3.08 -29.71
CA LEU A 233 -0.07 -3.32 -29.80
C LEU A 233 -0.46 -3.85 -31.19
N ASN A 234 0.17 -3.36 -32.26
CA ASN A 234 -0.06 -3.92 -33.61
C ASN A 234 0.37 -5.38 -33.72
N ALA A 235 1.51 -5.74 -33.13
CA ALA A 235 2.00 -7.12 -33.14
C ALA A 235 1.15 -8.05 -32.26
N GLN A 236 0.71 -7.60 -31.08
CA GLN A 236 -0.15 -8.37 -30.19
C GLN A 236 -1.55 -8.50 -30.80
N GLN A 237 -2.10 -7.45 -31.43
CA GLN A 237 -3.38 -7.53 -32.14
C GLN A 237 -3.38 -8.61 -33.23
N LYS A 238 -2.28 -8.75 -34.00
CA LYS A 238 -2.13 -9.82 -34.99
C LYS A 238 -2.07 -11.21 -34.36
N LYS A 239 -1.49 -11.34 -33.17
CA LYS A 239 -1.36 -12.62 -32.46
C LYS A 239 -2.64 -13.01 -31.71
N LEU A 240 -3.26 -12.06 -31.03
CA LEU A 240 -4.40 -12.28 -30.13
C LEU A 240 -5.74 -12.20 -30.87
N ASN A 241 -5.80 -11.47 -31.99
CA ASN A 241 -7.00 -11.29 -32.81
C ASN A 241 -8.24 -10.86 -32.01
N LEU A 242 -8.04 -9.93 -31.07
CA LEU A 242 -9.09 -9.49 -30.16
C LEU A 242 -10.12 -8.61 -30.88
N PRO A 243 -11.42 -8.68 -30.53
CA PRO A 243 -12.38 -7.74 -31.08
C PRO A 243 -12.16 -6.35 -30.45
N ILE A 244 -12.72 -5.30 -31.07
CA ILE A 244 -12.84 -4.00 -30.38
C ILE A 244 -13.60 -4.14 -29.05
N LEU A 245 -13.25 -3.35 -28.03
CA LEU A 245 -13.80 -3.48 -26.67
C LEU A 245 -13.64 -4.92 -26.12
N PRO A 246 -12.43 -5.50 -26.08
CA PRO A 246 -12.23 -6.84 -25.52
C PRO A 246 -12.65 -6.87 -24.05
N THR A 247 -13.22 -8.00 -23.65
CA THR A 247 -13.67 -8.25 -22.29
C THR A 247 -12.69 -9.15 -21.54
N THR A 248 -12.48 -8.84 -20.28
CA THR A 248 -11.65 -9.64 -19.38
C THR A 248 -12.11 -9.49 -17.92
N THR A 249 -11.45 -10.19 -17.00
CA THR A 249 -11.58 -9.98 -15.56
C THR A 249 -10.19 -9.75 -14.95
N ILE A 250 -10.13 -9.16 -13.76
CA ILE A 250 -8.86 -8.72 -13.18
C ILE A 250 -7.99 -9.88 -12.66
N GLY A 251 -8.57 -11.01 -12.23
CA GLY A 251 -7.76 -12.12 -11.71
C GLY A 251 -8.58 -13.12 -10.90
N SER A 252 -8.66 -12.90 -9.59
CA SER A 252 -9.28 -13.85 -8.67
C SER A 252 -10.77 -14.11 -8.97
N PHE A 253 -11.22 -15.36 -8.76
CA PHE A 253 -12.64 -15.76 -8.75
C PHE A 253 -13.14 -16.05 -7.32
N PRO A 254 -14.47 -16.18 -7.10
CA PRO A 254 -15.05 -16.42 -5.78
C PRO A 254 -14.37 -17.54 -4.97
N GLN A 255 -13.88 -17.22 -3.77
CA GLN A 255 -13.28 -18.22 -2.90
C GLN A 255 -14.33 -18.97 -2.08
N THR A 256 -14.64 -20.21 -2.51
CA THR A 256 -15.61 -21.09 -1.86
C THR A 256 -15.09 -21.65 -0.54
N MET A 257 -16.00 -22.10 0.33
CA MET A 257 -15.63 -22.77 1.59
C MET A 257 -14.81 -24.05 1.34
N ASP A 258 -15.15 -24.80 0.28
CA ASP A 258 -14.42 -25.99 -0.12
C ASP A 258 -12.98 -25.68 -0.53
N LEU A 259 -12.76 -24.61 -1.31
CA LEU A 259 -11.42 -24.20 -1.73
C LEU A 259 -10.56 -23.77 -0.54
N ARG A 260 -11.14 -23.03 0.42
CA ARG A 260 -10.45 -22.68 1.67
C ARG A 260 -10.13 -23.92 2.51
N ARG A 261 -11.03 -24.90 2.56
CA ARG A 261 -10.80 -26.19 3.24
C ARG A 261 -9.63 -26.94 2.60
N VAL A 262 -9.64 -27.12 1.28
CA VAL A 262 -8.61 -27.87 0.54
C VAL A 262 -7.22 -27.28 0.75
N ARG A 263 -7.07 -25.95 0.64
CA ARG A 263 -5.79 -25.29 0.90
C ARG A 263 -5.29 -25.46 2.33
N ARG A 264 -6.20 -25.31 3.31
CA ARG A 264 -5.86 -25.54 4.72
C ARG A 264 -5.43 -26.99 4.95
N GLU A 265 -6.14 -27.95 4.39
CA GLU A 265 -5.81 -29.37 4.54
C GLU A 265 -4.47 -29.72 3.88
N TYR A 266 -4.13 -29.10 2.75
CA TYR A 266 -2.80 -29.25 2.15
C TYR A 266 -1.70 -28.65 3.04
N LYS A 267 -1.91 -27.42 3.55
CA LYS A 267 -0.97 -26.75 4.47
C LYS A 267 -0.76 -27.55 5.77
N ASP A 268 -1.82 -28.15 6.29
CA ASP A 268 -1.81 -29.01 7.47
C ASP A 268 -1.29 -30.44 7.16
N LYS A 269 -0.83 -30.71 5.93
CA LYS A 269 -0.32 -32.01 5.46
C LYS A 269 -1.34 -33.16 5.59
N LYS A 270 -2.64 -32.84 5.56
CA LYS A 270 -3.75 -33.80 5.61
C LYS A 270 -4.09 -34.41 4.25
N ILE A 271 -3.75 -33.73 3.16
CA ILE A 271 -3.89 -34.25 1.79
C ILE A 271 -2.54 -34.22 1.08
N SER A 272 -2.36 -35.09 0.08
CA SER A 272 -1.12 -35.13 -0.70
C SER A 272 -1.01 -33.95 -1.67
N LEU A 273 0.21 -33.62 -2.08
CA LEU A 273 0.44 -32.65 -3.17
C LEU A 273 -0.31 -33.06 -4.44
N LYS A 274 -0.31 -34.35 -4.77
CA LYS A 274 -1.02 -34.88 -5.96
C LYS A 274 -2.51 -34.58 -5.92
N ASP A 275 -3.16 -34.83 -4.78
CA ASP A 275 -4.59 -34.58 -4.60
C ASP A 275 -4.88 -33.09 -4.62
N TYR A 276 -4.02 -32.28 -3.98
CA TYR A 276 -4.13 -30.83 -4.00
C TYR A 276 -4.05 -30.27 -5.43
N VAL A 277 -3.02 -30.65 -6.21
CA VAL A 277 -2.86 -30.23 -7.61
C VAL A 277 -4.05 -30.67 -8.45
N TYR A 278 -4.56 -31.91 -8.25
CA TYR A 278 -5.74 -32.38 -8.95
C TYR A 278 -6.95 -31.48 -8.68
N THR A 279 -7.24 -31.19 -7.42
CA THR A 279 -8.36 -30.31 -7.04
C THR A 279 -8.21 -28.89 -7.60
N ILE A 280 -7.01 -28.30 -7.53
CA ILE A 280 -6.75 -26.96 -8.11
C ILE A 280 -6.98 -26.97 -9.62
N LYS A 281 -6.52 -28.00 -10.34
CA LYS A 281 -6.79 -28.12 -11.80
C LYS A 281 -8.28 -28.19 -12.11
N GLU A 282 -9.05 -28.93 -11.32
CA GLU A 282 -10.51 -28.99 -11.50
C GLU A 282 -11.18 -27.63 -11.26
N GLU A 283 -10.73 -26.87 -10.27
CA GLU A 283 -11.24 -25.50 -10.05
C GLU A 283 -10.88 -24.55 -11.20
N ILE A 284 -9.65 -24.62 -11.73
CA ILE A 284 -9.25 -23.85 -12.92
C ILE A 284 -10.14 -24.22 -14.12
N ASN A 285 -10.38 -25.52 -14.35
CA ASN A 285 -11.25 -25.98 -15.43
C ASN A 285 -12.66 -25.41 -15.32
N LYS A 286 -13.23 -25.35 -14.12
CA LYS A 286 -14.56 -24.75 -13.88
C LYS A 286 -14.56 -23.26 -14.20
N VAL A 287 -13.52 -22.54 -13.80
CA VAL A 287 -13.38 -21.09 -14.04
C VAL A 287 -13.21 -20.80 -15.53
N VAL A 288 -12.36 -21.55 -16.24
CA VAL A 288 -12.17 -21.41 -17.69
C VAL A 288 -13.46 -21.71 -18.43
N LYS A 289 -14.12 -22.85 -18.14
CA LYS A 289 -15.39 -23.23 -18.78
C LYS A 289 -16.47 -22.16 -18.61
N LEU A 290 -16.62 -21.62 -17.40
CA LEU A 290 -17.56 -20.53 -17.15
C LEU A 290 -17.26 -19.31 -18.01
N GLN A 291 -15.99 -18.91 -18.13
CA GLN A 291 -15.64 -17.73 -18.91
C GLN A 291 -15.81 -17.95 -20.43
N GLU A 292 -15.52 -19.15 -20.92
CA GLU A 292 -15.80 -19.54 -22.32
C GLU A 292 -17.30 -19.51 -22.60
N GLU A 293 -18.14 -20.04 -21.69
CA GLU A 293 -19.61 -19.98 -21.82
C GLU A 293 -20.13 -18.53 -21.82
N LEU A 294 -19.44 -17.62 -21.14
CA LEU A 294 -19.78 -16.18 -21.12
C LEU A 294 -19.22 -15.42 -22.32
N ASP A 295 -18.37 -16.03 -23.14
CA ASP A 295 -17.68 -15.42 -24.29
C ASP A 295 -16.79 -14.23 -23.88
N ILE A 296 -16.01 -14.40 -22.82
CA ILE A 296 -14.95 -13.48 -22.39
C ILE A 296 -13.74 -13.65 -23.34
N ASP A 297 -13.14 -12.53 -23.78
CA ASP A 297 -12.08 -12.54 -24.79
C ASP A 297 -10.69 -12.89 -24.22
N VAL A 298 -10.37 -12.44 -23.00
CA VAL A 298 -9.12 -12.78 -22.29
C VAL A 298 -9.44 -13.37 -20.92
N LEU A 299 -9.04 -14.61 -20.71
CA LEU A 299 -9.40 -15.42 -19.54
C LEU A 299 -8.35 -15.34 -18.44
N VAL A 300 -8.78 -15.58 -17.20
CA VAL A 300 -7.90 -15.79 -16.04
C VAL A 300 -8.15 -17.17 -15.42
N HIS A 301 -7.20 -17.70 -14.66
CA HIS A 301 -7.36 -19.01 -14.01
C HIS A 301 -8.10 -18.95 -12.66
N GLY A 302 -8.30 -17.76 -12.10
CA GLY A 302 -9.09 -17.54 -10.90
C GLY A 302 -8.35 -17.63 -9.56
N GLU A 303 -7.02 -17.86 -9.58
CA GLU A 303 -6.13 -17.83 -8.41
C GLU A 303 -6.59 -18.72 -7.24
N SER A 304 -7.10 -19.91 -7.58
CA SER A 304 -7.68 -20.82 -6.59
C SER A 304 -6.64 -21.34 -5.60
N GLU A 305 -5.37 -21.39 -6.00
CA GLU A 305 -4.22 -21.77 -5.19
C GLU A 305 -3.77 -20.68 -4.19
N ARG A 306 -4.03 -19.39 -4.49
CA ARG A 306 -3.45 -18.25 -3.76
C ARG A 306 -4.34 -17.77 -2.61
N ASN A 307 -3.78 -17.70 -1.41
CA ASN A 307 -4.51 -17.18 -0.23
C ASN A 307 -4.41 -15.69 -0.08
N ASP A 308 -3.24 -15.16 -0.35
CA ASP A 308 -2.89 -13.76 -0.26
C ASP A 308 -1.84 -13.53 -1.34
N MET A 309 -1.91 -12.38 -2.02
CA MET A 309 -1.07 -12.14 -3.19
C MET A 309 0.40 -11.99 -2.79
N ASP A 310 0.66 -11.41 -1.63
CA ASP A 310 1.99 -11.17 -1.08
C ASP A 310 2.56 -12.43 -0.41
N GLU A 311 1.78 -13.11 0.44
CA GLU A 311 2.23 -14.34 1.12
C GLU A 311 2.62 -15.42 0.10
N TYR A 312 1.85 -15.57 -1.00
CA TYR A 312 2.07 -16.62 -2.00
C TYR A 312 3.44 -16.52 -2.68
N PHE A 313 3.84 -15.32 -3.12
CA PHE A 313 5.14 -15.13 -3.76
C PHE A 313 6.28 -15.21 -2.73
N GLY A 314 6.08 -14.65 -1.53
CA GLY A 314 7.13 -14.63 -0.52
C GLY A 314 7.50 -16.04 -0.04
N GLU A 315 6.54 -16.98 -0.01
CA GLU A 315 6.81 -18.39 0.35
C GLU A 315 7.73 -19.10 -0.67
N GLN A 316 7.89 -18.53 -1.87
CA GLN A 316 8.68 -19.08 -2.98
C GLN A 316 9.95 -18.28 -3.26
N LEU A 317 10.17 -17.17 -2.56
CA LEU A 317 11.33 -16.30 -2.73
C LEU A 317 12.32 -16.46 -1.58
N SER A 318 13.61 -16.42 -1.91
CA SER A 318 14.66 -16.27 -0.89
C SER A 318 14.59 -14.87 -0.27
N GLY A 319 14.97 -14.74 1.01
CA GLY A 319 14.91 -13.45 1.71
C GLY A 319 13.63 -13.21 2.52
N PHE A 320 12.69 -14.15 2.52
CA PHE A 320 11.44 -14.03 3.26
C PHE A 320 11.40 -14.89 4.52
N ALA A 321 10.77 -14.36 5.57
CA ALA A 321 10.36 -15.09 6.77
C ALA A 321 8.89 -14.81 7.09
N PHE A 322 8.20 -15.82 7.60
CA PHE A 322 6.77 -15.75 7.90
C PHE A 322 6.51 -15.96 9.38
N MET A 323 5.74 -15.04 9.95
CA MET A 323 5.34 -15.08 11.35
C MET A 323 4.11 -15.97 11.54
N ALA A 324 3.90 -16.49 12.74
CA ALA A 324 2.68 -17.18 13.13
C ALA A 324 1.63 -16.22 13.70
N ASN A 325 2.05 -15.27 14.54
CA ASN A 325 1.23 -14.39 15.37
C ASN A 325 1.58 -12.90 15.25
N GLY A 326 2.46 -12.53 14.31
CA GLY A 326 2.87 -11.16 13.98
C GLY A 326 1.78 -10.30 13.32
N TRP A 327 0.61 -10.25 13.92
CA TRP A 327 -0.54 -9.50 13.42
C TRP A 327 -0.41 -8.00 13.70
N VAL A 328 -0.84 -7.19 12.74
CA VAL A 328 -0.92 -5.73 12.83
C VAL A 328 -2.35 -5.31 12.47
N GLN A 329 -2.95 -4.40 13.26
CA GLN A 329 -4.27 -3.87 12.95
C GLN A 329 -4.20 -3.06 11.65
N SER A 330 -5.12 -3.34 10.72
CA SER A 330 -5.24 -2.63 9.44
C SER A 330 -6.45 -1.70 9.45
N TYR A 331 -7.66 -2.23 9.66
CA TYR A 331 -8.88 -1.42 9.71
C TYR A 331 -9.95 -2.10 10.56
N GLY A 332 -10.53 -1.36 11.51
CA GLY A 332 -11.51 -1.90 12.45
C GLY A 332 -10.94 -3.09 13.24
N SER A 333 -11.60 -4.24 13.17
CA SER A 333 -11.11 -5.50 13.77
C SER A 333 -10.29 -6.38 12.82
N ARG A 334 -10.04 -5.92 11.58
CA ARG A 334 -9.25 -6.67 10.61
C ARG A 334 -7.76 -6.43 10.84
N CYS A 335 -7.04 -7.53 11.01
CA CYS A 335 -5.59 -7.57 11.13
C CYS A 335 -4.97 -8.25 9.90
N VAL A 336 -3.77 -7.83 9.54
CA VAL A 336 -2.92 -8.46 8.52
C VAL A 336 -1.66 -8.99 9.17
N LYS A 337 -0.98 -9.91 8.50
CA LYS A 337 0.29 -10.48 8.95
C LYS A 337 1.32 -10.27 7.86
N PRO A 338 1.92 -9.07 7.79
CA PRO A 338 2.89 -8.77 6.75
C PRO A 338 4.09 -9.73 6.84
N PRO A 339 4.59 -10.28 5.72
CA PRO A 339 5.81 -11.07 5.76
C PRO A 339 7.02 -10.20 6.13
N ILE A 340 8.07 -10.83 6.65
CA ILE A 340 9.33 -10.17 6.96
C ILE A 340 10.28 -10.36 5.79
N ILE A 341 10.77 -9.25 5.26
CA ILE A 341 11.77 -9.20 4.20
C ILE A 341 13.13 -8.98 4.85
N TYR A 342 13.95 -10.03 4.84
CA TYR A 342 15.40 -9.89 4.85
C TYR A 342 15.99 -9.94 3.40
N GLY A 343 15.15 -10.14 2.37
CA GLY A 343 15.32 -10.01 0.90
C GLY A 343 13.97 -10.24 0.12
N VAL A 344 13.89 -10.28 -1.22
CA VAL A 344 13.36 -9.19 -2.08
C VAL A 344 12.01 -9.49 -2.88
N THR A 345 10.78 -8.86 -2.62
CA THR A 345 9.60 -8.36 -3.54
C THR A 345 8.50 -7.49 -2.99
N ILE A 346 7.79 -8.08 -2.08
CA ILE A 346 6.48 -7.76 -1.64
C ILE A 346 6.63 -6.54 -0.73
N MET A 347 7.06 -5.39 -1.24
CA MET A 347 7.82 -4.47 -0.40
C MET A 347 6.91 -3.64 0.49
N ASN A 348 5.91 -2.96 -0.07
CA ASN A 348 5.09 -2.02 0.70
C ASN A 348 4.17 -2.74 1.71
N TRP A 349 3.75 -3.97 1.41
CA TRP A 349 2.92 -4.80 2.29
C TRP A 349 3.73 -5.84 3.09
N SER A 350 5.02 -5.60 3.27
CA SER A 350 5.90 -6.40 4.15
C SER A 350 6.68 -5.52 5.13
N PHE A 351 7.20 -6.13 6.18
CA PHE A 351 8.25 -5.51 7.00
C PHE A 351 9.60 -5.58 6.26
N VAL A 352 9.97 -4.47 5.61
CA VAL A 352 11.19 -4.34 4.82
C VAL A 352 12.41 -4.21 5.73
N ARG A 353 13.49 -4.90 5.39
CA ARG A 353 14.82 -4.70 5.98
C ARG A 353 15.23 -3.22 6.00
N ASN A 354 15.87 -2.80 7.10
CA ASN A 354 16.28 -1.42 7.38
C ASN A 354 17.81 -1.19 7.31
N ASP A 355 18.56 -2.10 6.69
CA ASP A 355 20.02 -2.10 6.58
C ASP A 355 20.52 -1.77 5.16
N GLN A 356 19.61 -1.44 4.23
CA GLN A 356 19.91 -0.90 2.90
C GLN A 356 18.75 -0.01 2.39
N PRO A 357 18.97 0.84 1.39
CA PRO A 357 17.90 1.62 0.76
C PRO A 357 16.76 0.75 0.20
N ARG A 358 15.52 1.26 0.27
CA ARG A 358 14.34 0.54 -0.22
C ARG A 358 14.40 0.21 -1.70
N PHE A 359 14.93 1.11 -2.53
CA PHE A 359 15.04 0.89 -3.98
C PHE A 359 15.98 -0.26 -4.32
N GLU A 360 17.07 -0.44 -3.57
CA GLU A 360 18.00 -1.54 -3.79
C GLU A 360 17.32 -2.87 -3.50
N THR A 361 16.48 -2.92 -2.44
CA THR A 361 15.53 -4.01 -2.23
C THR A 361 14.63 -4.04 -3.48
N CYS A 362 13.79 -3.07 -3.78
CA CYS A 362 12.89 -3.04 -4.97
C CYS A 362 13.49 -3.54 -6.31
N TYR A 363 14.80 -3.42 -6.54
CA TYR A 363 15.48 -3.98 -7.70
C TYR A 363 15.81 -5.48 -7.69
N GLN A 364 16.26 -6.09 -6.58
CA GLN A 364 16.61 -7.53 -6.61
C GLN A 364 15.37 -8.42 -6.84
N ILE A 365 14.22 -7.84 -6.55
CA ILE A 365 12.85 -8.26 -6.82
C ILE A 365 12.52 -8.31 -8.26
N ALA A 366 12.83 -7.19 -8.92
CA ALA A 366 12.36 -6.97 -10.24
C ALA A 366 13.06 -8.01 -11.10
N LEU A 367 14.30 -8.36 -10.74
CA LEU A 367 15.05 -9.49 -11.27
C LEU A 367 14.36 -10.85 -11.00
N ALA A 368 13.95 -11.15 -9.77
CA ALA A 368 13.26 -12.42 -9.47
C ALA A 368 11.92 -12.54 -10.24
N ILE A 369 11.14 -11.47 -10.30
CA ILE A 369 9.86 -11.44 -11.05
C ILE A 369 10.12 -11.45 -12.55
N LYS A 370 11.18 -10.81 -13.04
CA LYS A 370 11.59 -10.87 -14.44
C LYS A 370 11.84 -12.30 -14.89
N ASP A 371 12.49 -13.12 -14.07
CA ASP A 371 12.70 -14.54 -14.37
C ASP A 371 11.35 -15.28 -14.49
N GLU A 372 10.41 -15.04 -13.57
CA GLU A 372 9.05 -15.62 -13.62
C GLU A 372 8.26 -15.16 -14.86
N VAL A 373 8.31 -13.88 -15.23
CA VAL A 373 7.67 -13.35 -16.45
C VAL A 373 8.24 -14.04 -17.68
N GLN A 374 9.57 -14.22 -17.76
CA GLN A 374 10.20 -14.94 -18.87
C GLN A 374 9.77 -16.41 -18.91
N ASP A 375 9.65 -17.06 -17.76
CA ASP A 375 9.25 -18.47 -17.70
C ASP A 375 7.77 -18.65 -18.08
N LEU A 376 6.88 -17.73 -17.70
CA LEU A 376 5.49 -17.69 -18.17
C LEU A 376 5.44 -17.53 -19.70
N GLU A 377 6.21 -16.60 -20.27
CA GLU A 377 6.28 -16.40 -21.72
C GLU A 377 6.78 -17.68 -22.43
N LYS A 378 7.83 -18.32 -21.91
CA LYS A 378 8.36 -19.59 -22.44
C LYS A 378 7.36 -20.73 -22.34
N ALA A 379 6.52 -20.74 -21.31
CA ALA A 379 5.44 -21.72 -21.15
C ALA A 379 4.25 -21.48 -22.11
N GLY A 380 4.28 -20.40 -22.89
CA GLY A 380 3.28 -20.08 -23.90
C GLY A 380 2.22 -19.07 -23.45
N ILE A 381 2.36 -18.46 -22.27
CA ILE A 381 1.48 -17.38 -21.83
C ILE A 381 1.81 -16.09 -22.60
N THR A 382 0.82 -15.52 -23.26
CA THR A 382 1.00 -14.37 -24.17
C THR A 382 0.42 -13.06 -23.62
N VAL A 383 -0.32 -13.12 -22.52
CA VAL A 383 -0.83 -11.98 -21.77
C VAL A 383 -0.43 -12.20 -20.32
N ILE A 384 0.39 -11.30 -19.78
CA ILE A 384 0.91 -11.38 -18.42
C ILE A 384 0.48 -10.10 -17.71
N GLN A 385 -0.23 -10.26 -16.60
CA GLN A 385 -0.64 -9.14 -15.76
C GLN A 385 0.25 -9.06 -14.52
N ILE A 386 0.76 -7.87 -14.24
CA ILE A 386 1.60 -7.54 -13.09
C ILE A 386 0.94 -6.37 -12.35
N ASP A 387 0.39 -6.64 -11.17
CA ASP A 387 -0.43 -5.67 -10.44
C ASP A 387 0.37 -4.87 -9.42
N GLU A 388 0.14 -3.56 -9.38
CA GLU A 388 0.83 -2.63 -8.47
C GLU A 388 -0.19 -1.87 -7.59
N PRO A 389 -0.95 -2.57 -6.72
CA PRO A 389 -2.01 -1.95 -5.94
C PRO A 389 -1.49 -1.03 -4.83
N ALA A 390 -0.18 -1.06 -4.53
CA ALA A 390 0.46 -0.31 -3.47
C ALA A 390 1.47 0.74 -3.99
N LEU A 391 1.46 1.06 -5.30
CA LEU A 391 2.35 2.07 -5.88
C LEU A 391 2.15 3.44 -5.23
N ARG A 392 0.91 3.81 -4.89
CA ARG A 392 0.65 5.12 -4.26
C ARG A 392 0.90 5.10 -2.75
N GLU A 393 0.76 3.95 -2.11
CA GLU A 393 0.91 3.81 -0.66
C GLU A 393 2.34 4.07 -0.18
N GLY A 394 3.35 3.79 -1.02
CA GLY A 394 4.74 4.05 -0.70
C GLY A 394 5.19 5.48 -0.99
N LEU A 395 4.32 6.36 -1.51
CA LEU A 395 4.69 7.75 -1.80
C LEU A 395 5.17 8.44 -0.52
N PRO A 396 6.35 9.08 -0.54
CA PRO A 396 6.80 9.91 0.55
C PRO A 396 5.79 11.03 0.85
N LEU A 397 5.62 11.35 2.13
CA LEU A 397 4.73 12.44 2.57
C LEU A 397 5.22 13.80 2.04
N ARG A 398 6.52 13.93 1.78
CA ARG A 398 7.16 15.09 1.17
C ARG A 398 7.02 15.08 -0.35
N LYS A 399 6.39 16.11 -0.92
CA LYS A 399 6.24 16.26 -2.39
C LYS A 399 7.59 16.26 -3.11
N ALA A 400 8.61 16.87 -2.53
CA ALA A 400 9.95 16.94 -3.14
C ALA A 400 10.62 15.57 -3.29
N GLU A 401 10.22 14.58 -2.50
CA GLU A 401 10.79 13.21 -2.52
C GLU A 401 9.98 12.25 -3.41
N GLN A 402 8.76 12.63 -3.80
CA GLN A 402 7.87 11.78 -4.61
C GLN A 402 8.48 11.42 -5.96
N ALA A 403 9.17 12.37 -6.62
CA ALA A 403 9.80 12.12 -7.92
C ALA A 403 10.86 11.01 -7.83
N PHE A 404 11.71 11.02 -6.80
CA PHE A 404 12.71 9.98 -6.59
C PHE A 404 12.06 8.62 -6.32
N TYR A 405 11.01 8.59 -5.49
CA TYR A 405 10.26 7.35 -5.25
C TYR A 405 9.65 6.77 -6.54
N LEU A 406 8.94 7.60 -7.28
CA LEU A 406 8.23 7.21 -8.49
C LEU A 406 9.21 6.72 -9.56
N ASP A 407 10.37 7.37 -9.69
CA ASP A 407 11.43 6.96 -10.61
C ASP A 407 11.86 5.51 -10.38
N TRP A 408 12.33 5.16 -9.18
CA TRP A 408 12.78 3.79 -8.93
C TRP A 408 11.63 2.79 -8.88
N ALA A 409 10.43 3.18 -8.45
CA ALA A 409 9.28 2.28 -8.41
C ALA A 409 8.82 1.88 -9.82
N VAL A 410 8.67 2.86 -10.72
CA VAL A 410 8.36 2.64 -12.14
C VAL A 410 9.51 1.89 -12.83
N HIS A 411 10.77 2.22 -12.52
CA HIS A 411 11.91 1.49 -13.05
C HIS A 411 11.90 0.00 -12.64
N SER A 412 11.64 -0.32 -11.37
CA SER A 412 11.46 -1.70 -10.91
C SER A 412 10.37 -2.42 -11.68
N PHE A 413 9.22 -1.77 -11.91
CA PHE A 413 8.17 -2.34 -12.75
C PHE A 413 8.68 -2.67 -14.15
N ARG A 414 9.37 -1.74 -14.83
CA ARG A 414 9.90 -1.98 -16.18
C ARG A 414 10.91 -3.12 -16.23
N ILE A 415 11.78 -3.25 -15.22
CA ILE A 415 12.75 -4.34 -15.13
C ILE A 415 12.04 -5.70 -15.23
N THR A 416 10.87 -5.86 -14.61
CA THR A 416 10.11 -7.13 -14.58
C THR A 416 9.76 -7.67 -15.96
N ASN A 417 9.61 -6.81 -16.98
CA ASN A 417 9.07 -7.20 -18.28
C ASN A 417 9.85 -6.63 -19.48
N CYS A 418 10.97 -5.93 -19.25
CA CYS A 418 11.76 -5.30 -20.31
C CYS A 418 12.25 -6.22 -21.44
N THR A 419 12.28 -7.54 -21.21
CA THR A 419 12.79 -8.55 -22.15
C THR A 419 11.72 -9.35 -22.87
N VAL A 420 10.43 -9.12 -22.60
CA VAL A 420 9.36 -9.88 -23.27
C VAL A 420 9.26 -9.52 -24.75
N GLN A 421 8.74 -10.44 -25.54
CA GLN A 421 8.57 -10.28 -26.98
C GLN A 421 7.50 -9.23 -27.30
N ASP A 422 7.61 -8.60 -28.48
CA ASP A 422 6.62 -7.64 -29.01
C ASP A 422 5.23 -8.22 -29.18
N THR A 423 5.09 -9.54 -29.20
CA THR A 423 3.80 -10.21 -29.29
C THR A 423 3.21 -10.63 -27.94
N THR A 424 3.94 -10.43 -26.84
CA THR A 424 3.44 -10.64 -25.49
C THR A 424 2.95 -9.32 -24.91
N GLN A 425 1.74 -9.35 -24.37
CA GLN A 425 1.03 -8.18 -23.85
C GLN A 425 1.21 -8.10 -22.33
N ILE A 426 1.71 -6.98 -21.84
CA ILE A 426 1.85 -6.70 -20.41
C ILE A 426 0.68 -5.85 -19.93
N HIS A 427 -0.06 -6.40 -18.98
CA HIS A 427 -1.13 -5.72 -18.28
C HIS A 427 -0.67 -5.27 -16.90
N THR A 428 -1.23 -4.17 -16.39
CA THR A 428 -1.14 -3.79 -14.98
C THR A 428 -2.50 -3.41 -14.44
N HIS A 429 -2.85 -3.86 -13.24
CA HIS A 429 -4.01 -3.35 -12.50
C HIS A 429 -3.57 -2.39 -11.39
N MET A 430 -4.35 -1.33 -11.17
CA MET A 430 -4.19 -0.39 -10.05
C MET A 430 -5.54 -0.13 -9.36
N CYS A 431 -5.58 -0.32 -8.04
CA CYS A 431 -6.78 -0.15 -7.21
C CYS A 431 -7.07 1.33 -6.85
N TYR A 432 -6.93 2.23 -7.81
CA TYR A 432 -7.21 3.67 -7.64
C TYR A 432 -8.09 4.18 -8.77
N SER A 433 -8.81 5.26 -8.50
CA SER A 433 -9.68 5.93 -9.49
C SER A 433 -9.27 7.38 -9.79
N ASN A 434 -8.23 7.87 -9.12
CA ASN A 434 -7.69 9.22 -9.30
C ASN A 434 -6.16 9.13 -9.40
N PHE A 435 -5.66 9.59 -10.54
CA PHE A 435 -4.26 9.50 -10.94
C PHE A 435 -3.66 10.86 -11.30
N ASN A 436 -4.34 11.96 -11.00
CA ASN A 436 -3.92 13.29 -11.45
C ASN A 436 -2.49 13.64 -11.02
N ASP A 437 -2.09 13.14 -9.85
CA ASP A 437 -0.77 13.33 -9.25
C ASP A 437 0.30 12.32 -9.69
N ILE A 438 -0.08 11.23 -10.38
CA ILE A 438 0.85 10.15 -10.76
C ILE A 438 0.73 9.71 -12.22
N ILE A 439 -0.04 10.42 -13.06
CA ILE A 439 -0.34 9.98 -14.44
C ILE A 439 0.92 9.82 -15.29
N HIS A 440 1.92 10.69 -15.12
CA HIS A 440 3.20 10.60 -15.83
C HIS A 440 3.95 9.31 -15.46
N SER A 441 3.92 8.94 -14.18
CA SER A 441 4.54 7.69 -13.70
C SER A 441 3.86 6.47 -14.31
N ILE A 442 2.53 6.49 -14.46
CA ILE A 442 1.79 5.39 -15.10
C ILE A 442 2.18 5.25 -16.58
N ILE A 443 2.29 6.36 -17.31
CA ILE A 443 2.75 6.36 -18.70
C ILE A 443 4.18 5.81 -18.77
N ASP A 444 5.03 6.21 -17.82
CA ASP A 444 6.42 5.78 -17.76
C ASP A 444 6.62 4.29 -17.42
N MET A 445 5.58 3.61 -16.91
CA MET A 445 5.61 2.15 -16.74
C MET A 445 5.66 1.40 -18.07
N ASP A 446 5.31 2.04 -19.20
CA ASP A 446 5.37 1.47 -20.55
C ASP A 446 4.54 0.18 -20.72
N VAL A 447 3.38 0.14 -20.08
CA VAL A 447 2.47 -1.01 -20.09
C VAL A 447 1.68 -1.04 -21.39
N ASP A 448 1.34 -2.23 -21.87
CA ASP A 448 0.51 -2.34 -23.08
C ASP A 448 -0.98 -2.12 -22.77
N VAL A 449 -1.45 -2.56 -21.60
CA VAL A 449 -2.82 -2.35 -21.11
C VAL A 449 -2.81 -2.04 -19.62
N ILE A 450 -3.60 -1.07 -19.19
CA ILE A 450 -3.84 -0.79 -17.77
C ILE A 450 -5.32 -0.95 -17.43
N THR A 451 -5.62 -1.54 -16.29
CA THR A 451 -6.99 -1.56 -15.73
C THR A 451 -7.03 -0.79 -14.40
N ILE A 452 -8.08 0.02 -14.21
CA ILE A 452 -8.22 0.93 -13.05
C ILE A 452 -9.63 0.86 -12.46
N GLU A 453 -9.78 1.18 -11.18
CA GLU A 453 -11.10 1.30 -10.55
C GLU A 453 -11.83 2.55 -11.08
N ASN A 454 -13.09 2.42 -11.50
CA ASN A 454 -13.85 3.57 -12.04
C ASN A 454 -15.38 3.45 -11.91
N SER A 455 -15.93 2.32 -11.48
CA SER A 455 -17.39 2.11 -11.58
C SER A 455 -18.21 3.12 -10.76
N LYS A 456 -17.68 3.58 -9.63
CA LYS A 456 -18.28 4.59 -8.74
C LYS A 456 -17.83 6.02 -9.02
N SER A 457 -16.90 6.22 -9.94
CA SER A 457 -16.34 7.54 -10.26
C SER A 457 -17.03 8.12 -11.49
N ASP A 458 -17.10 9.45 -11.54
CA ASP A 458 -17.57 10.17 -12.73
C ASP A 458 -16.57 9.95 -13.87
N GLU A 459 -17.05 9.58 -15.06
CA GLU A 459 -16.19 9.29 -16.22
C GLU A 459 -15.40 10.52 -16.68
N LYS A 460 -15.83 11.74 -16.31
CA LYS A 460 -15.03 12.97 -16.52
C LYS A 460 -13.68 12.92 -15.82
N LEU A 461 -13.49 12.11 -14.78
CA LEU A 461 -12.17 11.88 -14.19
C LEU A 461 -11.21 11.12 -15.14
N LEU A 462 -11.70 10.57 -16.25
CA LEU A 462 -10.86 9.97 -17.29
C LEU A 462 -10.32 10.99 -18.29
N SER A 463 -10.80 12.24 -18.27
CA SER A 463 -10.25 13.32 -19.11
C SER A 463 -8.95 13.90 -18.56
N VAL A 464 -8.41 13.33 -17.48
CA VAL A 464 -7.22 13.80 -16.75
C VAL A 464 -5.91 13.41 -17.46
N LEU A 465 -5.95 13.13 -18.76
CA LEU A 465 -4.72 13.16 -19.53
C LEU A 465 -4.30 14.64 -19.65
N PRO A 466 -3.08 15.01 -19.24
CA PRO A 466 -2.60 16.38 -19.39
C PRO A 466 -2.74 16.81 -20.86
N GLU A 467 -3.02 18.08 -21.10
CA GLU A 467 -3.14 18.62 -22.46
C GLU A 467 -1.86 18.31 -23.26
N GLY A 468 -1.99 17.59 -24.38
CA GLY A 468 -0.87 17.15 -25.22
C GLY A 468 -0.30 15.77 -24.90
N VAL A 469 -0.81 15.04 -23.90
CA VAL A 469 -0.35 13.70 -23.54
C VAL A 469 -1.28 12.65 -24.12
N GLN A 470 -0.78 11.85 -25.06
CA GLN A 470 -1.48 10.66 -25.55
C GLN A 470 -1.05 9.44 -24.75
N PHE A 471 -1.99 8.78 -24.07
CA PHE A 471 -1.72 7.58 -23.28
C PHE A 471 -1.18 6.42 -24.14
N GLY A 472 -1.59 6.33 -25.42
CA GLY A 472 -1.07 5.39 -26.44
C GLY A 472 -1.30 3.89 -26.18
N SER A 473 -1.61 3.51 -24.95
CA SER A 473 -1.75 2.15 -24.45
C SER A 473 -3.23 1.76 -24.32
N GLY A 474 -3.52 0.48 -24.14
CA GLY A 474 -4.86 0.02 -23.79
C GLY A 474 -5.28 0.46 -22.39
N ILE A 475 -6.57 0.74 -22.19
CA ILE A 475 -7.10 1.20 -20.90
C ILE A 475 -8.45 0.56 -20.59
N GLY A 476 -8.61 0.04 -19.38
CA GLY A 476 -9.81 -0.65 -18.90
C GLY A 476 -10.33 -0.05 -17.59
N PRO A 477 -11.06 1.09 -17.64
CA PRO A 477 -11.72 1.63 -16.46
C PRO A 477 -12.88 0.72 -16.05
N GLY A 478 -12.90 0.28 -14.80
CA GLY A 478 -13.86 -0.69 -14.30
C GLY A 478 -15.31 -0.27 -14.50
N VAL A 479 -16.13 -1.19 -15.01
CA VAL A 479 -17.57 -0.94 -15.29
C VAL A 479 -18.49 -1.59 -14.26
N TYR A 480 -17.96 -2.46 -13.40
CA TYR A 480 -18.70 -3.25 -12.42
C TYR A 480 -18.06 -3.11 -11.02
N ASP A 481 -18.82 -2.53 -10.09
CA ASP A 481 -18.49 -2.43 -8.65
C ASP A 481 -18.45 -3.80 -7.98
N VAL A 482 -17.26 -4.38 -7.90
CA VAL A 482 -17.06 -5.68 -7.25
C VAL A 482 -17.13 -5.61 -5.73
N HIS A 483 -17.32 -4.43 -5.11
CA HIS A 483 -17.52 -4.26 -3.66
C HIS A 483 -18.99 -4.27 -3.26
N SER A 484 -19.91 -4.42 -4.23
CA SER A 484 -21.35 -4.56 -4.00
C SER A 484 -21.84 -5.94 -4.45
N PRO A 485 -22.78 -6.58 -3.71
CA PRO A 485 -23.43 -7.81 -4.17
C PRO A 485 -24.50 -7.53 -5.26
N ARG A 486 -24.80 -6.25 -5.56
CA ARG A 486 -25.78 -5.86 -6.58
C ARG A 486 -25.27 -6.25 -7.97
N ILE A 487 -26.13 -6.90 -8.75
CA ILE A 487 -25.86 -7.23 -10.15
C ILE A 487 -26.22 -5.98 -10.98
N PRO A 488 -25.25 -5.34 -11.67
CA PRO A 488 -25.56 -4.21 -12.56
C PRO A 488 -26.42 -4.70 -13.75
N SER A 489 -27.34 -3.84 -14.21
CA SER A 489 -28.17 -4.17 -15.37
C SER A 489 -27.40 -4.00 -16.69
N ASP A 490 -27.81 -4.71 -17.73
CA ASP A 490 -27.28 -4.53 -19.10
C ASP A 490 -27.32 -3.06 -19.54
N LYS A 491 -28.41 -2.35 -19.26
CA LYS A 491 -28.54 -0.92 -19.59
C LYS A 491 -27.49 -0.07 -18.88
N GLU A 492 -27.30 -0.28 -17.57
CA GLU A 492 -26.29 0.47 -16.79
C GLU A 492 -24.88 0.27 -17.37
N LEU A 493 -24.53 -0.97 -17.72
CA LEU A 493 -23.22 -1.29 -18.28
C LEU A 493 -23.05 -0.73 -19.70
N ARG A 494 -24.11 -0.77 -20.52
CA ARG A 494 -24.06 -0.16 -21.87
C ARG A 494 -23.81 1.33 -21.80
N ASP A 495 -24.55 2.04 -20.94
CA ASP A 495 -24.41 3.48 -20.77
C ASP A 495 -23.01 3.84 -20.22
N LYS A 496 -22.51 3.07 -19.24
CA LYS A 496 -21.15 3.24 -18.69
C LYS A 496 -20.08 3.07 -19.76
N ILE A 497 -20.12 1.97 -20.52
CA ILE A 497 -19.13 1.70 -21.60
C ILE A 497 -19.19 2.81 -22.65
N LYS A 498 -20.38 3.22 -23.07
CA LYS A 498 -20.55 4.31 -24.04
C LYS A 498 -19.89 5.61 -23.56
N ASN A 499 -20.12 5.98 -22.29
CA ASN A 499 -19.55 7.19 -21.72
C ASN A 499 -18.01 7.12 -21.66
N ILE A 500 -17.46 5.97 -21.25
CA ILE A 500 -16.01 5.73 -21.24
C ILE A 500 -15.42 5.90 -22.65
N VAL A 501 -16.02 5.27 -23.66
CA VAL A 501 -15.55 5.36 -25.05
C VAL A 501 -15.59 6.81 -25.58
N MET A 502 -16.63 7.56 -25.22
CA MET A 502 -16.76 8.97 -25.61
C MET A 502 -15.65 9.85 -25.01
N VAL A 503 -15.26 9.61 -23.75
CA VAL A 503 -14.21 10.40 -23.09
C VAL A 503 -12.81 10.03 -23.57
N LEU A 504 -12.58 8.75 -23.87
CA LEU A 504 -11.27 8.24 -24.27
C LEU A 504 -11.03 8.24 -25.80
N GLU A 505 -11.94 8.83 -26.57
CA GLU A 505 -11.82 9.11 -28.01
C GLU A 505 -11.20 7.97 -28.87
N ASN A 506 -11.68 6.73 -28.68
CA ASN A 506 -11.20 5.52 -29.37
C ASN A 506 -9.77 5.04 -29.02
N ASN A 507 -9.22 5.40 -27.85
CA ASN A 507 -8.12 4.61 -27.27
C ASN A 507 -8.54 3.12 -27.19
N ASN A 508 -7.58 2.19 -27.18
CA ASN A 508 -7.82 0.75 -27.06
C ASN A 508 -8.53 0.43 -25.73
N VAL A 509 -9.84 0.62 -25.66
CA VAL A 509 -10.64 0.48 -24.44
C VAL A 509 -10.94 -0.99 -24.18
N TRP A 510 -10.70 -1.41 -22.94
CA TRP A 510 -11.03 -2.73 -22.41
C TRP A 510 -12.29 -2.66 -21.53
N VAL A 511 -13.02 -3.76 -21.45
CA VAL A 511 -14.22 -3.88 -20.60
C VAL A 511 -13.96 -4.92 -19.52
N ASN A 512 -13.88 -4.46 -18.27
CA ASN A 512 -13.54 -5.28 -17.11
C ASN A 512 -14.26 -4.80 -15.83
N PRO A 513 -14.32 -5.65 -14.78
CA PRO A 513 -14.74 -5.22 -13.44
C PRO A 513 -13.73 -4.26 -12.79
N ASP A 514 -14.13 -3.64 -11.67
CA ASP A 514 -13.26 -2.75 -10.89
C ASP A 514 -12.03 -3.45 -10.28
N CYS A 515 -12.15 -4.71 -9.85
CA CYS A 515 -11.08 -5.46 -9.19
C CYS A 515 -11.37 -6.97 -9.30
N GLY A 516 -10.54 -7.81 -8.67
CA GLY A 516 -10.76 -9.26 -8.56
C GLY A 516 -12.07 -9.64 -7.85
N LEU A 517 -12.63 -10.80 -8.20
CA LEU A 517 -13.95 -11.27 -7.77
C LEU A 517 -13.91 -12.16 -6.50
N LYS A 518 -12.77 -12.23 -5.80
CA LYS A 518 -12.52 -13.11 -4.63
C LYS A 518 -13.61 -13.05 -3.55
N THR A 519 -14.15 -11.86 -3.31
CA THR A 519 -15.10 -11.59 -2.21
C THR A 519 -16.56 -11.75 -2.62
N ARG A 520 -16.85 -12.07 -3.89
CA ARG A 520 -18.19 -12.27 -4.45
C ARG A 520 -18.61 -13.72 -4.45
N LYS A 521 -19.87 -13.98 -4.78
CA LYS A 521 -20.43 -15.33 -4.98
C LYS A 521 -20.67 -15.59 -6.45
N TYR A 522 -20.58 -16.85 -6.89
CA TYR A 522 -20.87 -17.23 -8.28
C TYR A 522 -22.28 -16.82 -8.73
N SER A 523 -23.27 -16.85 -7.83
CA SER A 523 -24.64 -16.39 -8.09
C SER A 523 -24.74 -14.88 -8.36
N GLU A 524 -23.73 -14.10 -8.02
CA GLU A 524 -23.61 -12.66 -8.32
C GLU A 524 -22.75 -12.45 -9.57
N VAL A 525 -21.60 -13.14 -9.63
CA VAL A 525 -20.58 -13.00 -10.69
C VAL A 525 -21.10 -13.40 -12.06
N GLN A 526 -21.72 -14.58 -12.18
CA GLN A 526 -22.15 -15.10 -13.48
C GLN A 526 -23.13 -14.15 -14.20
N PRO A 527 -24.23 -13.69 -13.60
CA PRO A 527 -25.13 -12.76 -14.26
C PRO A 527 -24.50 -11.37 -14.48
N ALA A 528 -23.64 -10.89 -13.57
CA ALA A 528 -22.95 -9.60 -13.76
C ALA A 528 -22.00 -9.62 -14.97
N LEU A 529 -21.17 -10.67 -15.10
CA LEU A 529 -20.26 -10.85 -16.24
C LEU A 529 -21.03 -11.11 -17.54
N SER A 530 -22.12 -11.87 -17.49
CA SER A 530 -23.02 -12.06 -18.64
C SER A 530 -23.54 -10.72 -19.16
N ASN A 531 -24.05 -9.85 -18.26
CA ASN A 531 -24.50 -8.51 -18.65
C ASN A 531 -23.36 -7.65 -19.20
N MET A 532 -22.16 -7.76 -18.63
CA MET A 532 -20.97 -7.02 -19.08
C MET A 532 -20.56 -7.39 -20.50
N VAL A 533 -20.50 -8.70 -20.81
CA VAL A 533 -20.17 -9.17 -22.16
C VAL A 533 -21.27 -8.78 -23.15
N ALA A 534 -22.55 -8.89 -22.77
CA ALA A 534 -23.65 -8.46 -23.64
C ALA A 534 -23.58 -6.95 -23.95
N ALA A 535 -23.28 -6.13 -22.94
CA ALA A 535 -23.11 -4.69 -23.08
C ALA A 535 -21.89 -4.34 -23.97
N ALA A 536 -20.77 -5.05 -23.84
CA ALA A 536 -19.63 -4.90 -24.73
C ALA A 536 -20.03 -5.21 -26.18
N LYS A 537 -20.61 -6.40 -26.43
CA LYS A 537 -21.10 -6.80 -27.77
C LYS A 537 -22.07 -5.81 -28.39
N TYR A 538 -22.95 -5.21 -27.60
CA TYR A 538 -23.85 -4.16 -28.06
C TYR A 538 -23.06 -2.93 -28.54
N ASN A 539 -22.14 -2.42 -27.72
CA ASN A 539 -21.34 -1.24 -28.05
C ASN A 539 -20.41 -1.47 -29.25
N ARG A 540 -19.86 -2.69 -29.41
CA ARG A 540 -19.10 -3.08 -30.61
C ARG A 540 -19.91 -2.85 -31.89
N LYS A 541 -21.18 -3.25 -31.89
CA LYS A 541 -22.09 -3.06 -33.05
C LYS A 541 -22.42 -1.58 -33.30
N MET A 542 -22.42 -0.75 -32.25
CA MET A 542 -22.71 0.69 -32.38
C MET A 542 -21.51 1.47 -32.90
N LEU A 543 -20.29 1.05 -32.57
CA LEU A 543 -19.03 1.65 -33.06
C LEU A 543 -18.64 1.18 -34.47
N GLY A 544 -19.09 0.00 -34.89
CA GLY A 544 -18.85 -0.53 -36.23
C GLY A 544 -19.85 -0.06 -37.30
N LYS A 545 -20.83 0.78 -36.94
CA LYS A 545 -21.69 1.54 -37.85
C LYS A 545 -21.11 2.94 -38.03
#